data_AF-A0A519SRG5-F1
#
_entry.id   AF-A0A519SRG5-F1
#
_cell.length_a   1.000
_cell.length_b   1.000
_cell.length_c   1.000
_cell.angle_alpha   90.00
_cell.angle_beta   90.00
_cell.angle_gamma   90.00
#
_symmetry.space_group_name_H-M   'P 1'
#
loop_
_entity.id
_entity.type
_entity.pdbx_description
1 polymer ?
#
loop_
_entity_poly.entity_id
_entity_poly.type
_entity_poly.pdbx_seq_one_letter_code
_entity_poly.pdbx_strand_id
1 'polypeptide(L)'
;MPAPALDLAAIRSFENLELLARQLVDGFITGLHQSPYHGFSVEFSEHRLYNPGDSTRHIDWKVFARTDKLFVKRYEEETNLRAHLLLDVSPSMYYPAPGHDKLKFSILAAAALTTLLQRQRDAVGLVTFAETVELQTPVRSTSAHRHTLLLAM
;
A
#
# COMPACT_ATOMS: atom_id res chain seq x y z
N MET A 1 -33.63 -19.93 6.45
CA MET A 1 -32.36 -20.35 7.08
C MET A 1 -32.10 -19.43 8.26
N PRO A 2 -31.77 -19.94 9.47
CA PRO A 2 -31.35 -19.08 10.57
C PRO A 2 -30.02 -18.41 10.19
N ALA A 3 -29.86 -17.12 10.54
CA ALA A 3 -28.60 -16.41 10.35
C ALA A 3 -27.47 -17.16 11.08
N PRO A 4 -26.27 -17.29 10.49
CA PRO A 4 -25.17 -17.98 11.15
C PRO A 4 -24.86 -17.25 12.46
N ALA A 5 -24.87 -18.00 13.57
CA ALA A 5 -24.50 -17.48 14.87
C ALA A 5 -23.07 -16.93 14.77
N LEU A 6 -22.89 -15.66 15.12
CA LEU A 6 -21.58 -15.00 15.16
C LEU A 6 -20.69 -15.77 16.16
N ASP A 7 -19.75 -16.55 15.63
CA ASP A 7 -18.78 -17.28 16.43
C ASP A 7 -17.78 -16.29 17.05
N LEU A 8 -17.94 -16.07 18.36
CA LEU A 8 -17.07 -15.18 19.14
C LEU A 8 -15.59 -15.64 19.12
N ALA A 9 -15.30 -16.92 18.85
CA ALA A 9 -13.94 -17.42 18.69
C ALA A 9 -13.31 -16.99 17.36
N ALA A 10 -14.11 -16.94 16.29
CA ALA A 10 -13.69 -16.37 15.01
C ALA A 10 -13.36 -14.87 15.19
N ILE A 11 -14.23 -14.11 15.88
CA ILE A 11 -14.04 -12.68 16.17
C ILE A 11 -12.74 -12.39 16.94
N ARG A 12 -12.36 -13.23 17.91
CA ARG A 12 -11.09 -13.09 18.67
C ARG A 12 -9.83 -13.24 17.81
N SER A 13 -9.89 -13.97 16.70
CA SER A 13 -8.75 -14.05 15.78
C SER A 13 -8.53 -12.73 15.00
N PHE A 14 -9.59 -11.93 14.84
CA PHE A 14 -9.55 -10.63 14.14
C PHE A 14 -9.27 -9.44 15.07
N GLU A 15 -9.51 -9.54 16.39
CA GLU A 15 -9.26 -8.44 17.35
C GLU A 15 -7.80 -7.94 17.32
N ASN A 16 -6.85 -8.77 16.88
CA ASN A 16 -5.43 -8.40 16.76
C ASN A 16 -4.94 -8.26 15.31
N LEU A 17 -5.81 -8.35 14.29
CA LEU A 17 -5.37 -8.32 12.89
C LEU A 17 -4.61 -7.04 12.55
N GLU A 18 -5.10 -5.89 13.03
CA GLU A 18 -4.42 -4.61 12.85
C GLU A 18 -3.05 -4.59 13.54
N LEU A 19 -2.96 -5.13 14.76
CA LEU A 19 -1.71 -5.19 15.51
C LEU A 19 -0.70 -6.14 14.85
N LEU A 20 -1.13 -7.31 14.40
CA LEU A 20 -0.31 -8.30 13.71
C LEU A 20 0.18 -7.78 12.36
N ALA A 21 -0.70 -7.15 11.58
CA ALA A 21 -0.33 -6.50 10.33
C ALA A 21 0.71 -5.41 10.54
N ARG A 22 0.53 -4.56 11.57
CA ARG A 22 1.52 -3.55 11.94
C ARG A 22 2.85 -4.18 12.34
N GLN A 23 2.86 -5.21 13.20
CA GLN A 23 4.08 -5.91 13.62
C GLN A 23 4.84 -6.54 12.44
N LEU A 24 4.13 -7.16 11.49
CA LEU A 24 4.74 -7.72 10.28
C LEU A 24 5.38 -6.63 9.40
N VAL A 25 4.65 -5.54 9.18
CA VAL A 25 5.14 -4.39 8.39
C VAL A 25 6.30 -3.70 9.10
N ASP A 26 6.22 -3.51 10.42
CA ASP A 26 7.30 -2.94 11.22
C ASP A 26 8.54 -3.82 11.19
N GLY A 27 8.41 -5.15 11.35
CA GLY A 27 9.51 -6.09 11.23
C GLY A 27 10.16 -6.10 9.84
N PHE A 28 9.34 -5.98 8.78
CA PHE A 28 9.83 -5.87 7.40
C PHE A 28 10.57 -4.55 7.14
N ILE A 29 10.02 -3.42 7.60
CA ILE A 29 10.61 -2.09 7.39
C ILE A 29 11.86 -1.89 8.25
N THR A 30 11.87 -2.38 9.49
CA THR A 30 13.03 -2.27 10.40
C THR A 30 14.16 -3.24 10.05
N GLY A 31 13.86 -4.38 9.43
CA GLY A 31 14.85 -5.31 8.87
C GLY A 31 15.54 -4.79 7.59
N LEU A 32 14.95 -3.81 6.92
CA LEU A 32 15.52 -3.10 5.77
C LEU A 32 16.37 -1.91 6.25
N HIS A 33 17.48 -2.18 6.93
CA HIS A 33 18.51 -1.16 7.10
C HIS A 33 19.02 -0.74 5.71
N GLN A 34 18.73 0.52 5.40
CA GLN A 34 18.94 1.25 4.13
C GLN A 34 18.15 0.74 2.92
N SER A 35 17.07 1.45 2.62
CA SER A 35 16.75 1.75 1.23
C SER A 35 17.99 2.38 0.58
N PRO A 36 18.54 1.84 -0.53
CA PRO A 36 19.51 2.57 -1.35
C PRO A 36 18.87 3.76 -2.09
N TYR A 37 17.55 3.93 -1.96
CA TYR A 37 16.81 5.06 -2.49
C TYR A 37 16.64 6.12 -1.40
N HIS A 38 17.38 7.21 -1.58
CA HIS A 38 17.07 8.50 -0.99
C HIS A 38 15.74 9.00 -1.55
N GLY A 39 14.83 9.43 -0.67
CA GLY A 39 13.69 10.23 -1.10
C GLY A 39 12.68 10.37 0.00
N PHE A 40 12.74 11.47 0.77
CA PHE A 40 11.60 11.96 1.55
C PHE A 40 11.71 13.47 1.78
N SER A 41 11.50 14.23 0.71
CA SER A 41 10.83 15.54 0.73
C SER A 41 10.55 15.96 -0.72
N VAL A 42 9.56 16.81 -0.96
CA VAL A 42 9.37 17.53 -2.25
C VAL A 42 10.46 18.61 -2.37
N GLU A 43 11.70 18.22 -2.14
CA GLU A 43 12.84 19.08 -2.32
C GLU A 43 13.55 18.61 -3.58
N PHE A 44 13.46 19.47 -4.60
CA PHE A 44 14.51 19.71 -5.58
C PHE A 44 15.55 18.58 -5.70
N SER A 45 15.38 17.68 -6.68
CA SER A 45 16.20 16.46 -6.74
C SER A 45 17.66 16.73 -7.11
N GLU A 46 17.97 17.72 -7.95
CA GLU A 46 19.34 18.23 -8.24
C GLU A 46 19.33 19.25 -9.40
N HIS A 47 20.32 20.15 -9.44
CA HIS A 47 20.54 21.08 -10.54
C HIS A 47 21.38 20.36 -11.60
N ARG A 48 20.74 19.76 -12.60
CA ARG A 48 21.47 19.20 -13.74
C ARG A 48 21.80 20.30 -14.74
N LEU A 49 23.05 20.36 -15.21
CA LEU A 49 23.42 21.23 -16.33
C LEU A 49 22.53 20.89 -17.53
N TYR A 50 21.95 21.93 -18.13
CA TYR A 50 21.19 21.81 -19.36
C TYR A 50 22.04 21.16 -20.46
N ASN A 51 21.51 20.13 -21.10
CA ASN A 51 22.08 19.55 -22.31
C ASN A 51 21.20 19.88 -23.53
N PRO A 52 21.79 20.07 -24.72
CA PRO A 52 21.01 20.19 -25.95
C PRO A 52 20.08 18.99 -26.13
N GLY A 53 18.77 19.25 -26.17
CA GLY A 53 17.71 18.23 -26.20
C GLY A 53 16.82 18.21 -24.95
N ASP A 54 17.26 18.84 -23.85
CA ASP A 54 16.41 19.08 -22.68
C ASP A 54 15.35 20.16 -22.98
N SER A 55 14.15 20.02 -22.39
CA SER A 55 13.08 21.00 -22.56
C SER A 55 13.42 22.32 -21.85
N THR A 56 13.38 23.43 -22.60
CA THR A 56 13.65 24.78 -22.08
C THR A 56 12.58 25.26 -21.09
N ARG A 57 11.42 24.60 -21.04
CA ARG A 57 10.32 24.90 -20.09
C ARG A 57 10.72 24.73 -18.63
N HIS A 58 11.69 23.86 -18.35
CA HIS A 58 12.09 23.51 -16.99
C HIS A 58 13.39 24.20 -16.55
N ILE A 59 13.87 25.21 -17.30
CA ILE A 59 15.09 25.95 -16.95
C ILE A 59 14.87 26.78 -15.67
N ASP A 60 15.84 26.69 -14.76
CA ASP A 60 15.89 27.54 -13.57
C ASP A 60 16.52 28.90 -13.87
N TRP A 61 15.70 29.84 -14.33
CA TRP A 61 16.14 31.21 -14.64
C TRP A 61 16.74 31.94 -13.43
N LYS A 62 16.37 31.58 -12.20
CA LYS A 62 16.90 32.21 -10.97
C LYS A 62 18.34 31.78 -10.70
N VAL A 63 18.68 30.53 -11.01
CA VAL A 63 20.06 30.03 -10.90
C VAL A 63 20.90 30.53 -12.06
N PHE A 64 20.33 30.61 -13.26
CA PHE A 64 20.99 31.23 -14.40
C PHE A 64 21.43 32.67 -14.08
N ALA A 65 20.52 33.51 -13.54
CA ALA A 65 20.84 34.88 -13.17
C ALA A 65 21.96 35.04 -12.12
N ARG A 66 22.28 33.99 -11.36
CA ARG A 66 23.33 34.00 -10.32
C ARG A 66 24.63 33.34 -10.75
N THR A 67 24.60 32.44 -11.72
CA THR A 67 25.71 31.54 -12.05
C THR A 67 26.13 31.58 -13.51
N ASP A 68 25.34 32.24 -14.36
CA ASP A 68 25.48 32.29 -15.83
C ASP A 68 25.53 30.91 -16.50
N LYS A 69 25.00 29.89 -15.79
CA LYS A 69 24.93 28.49 -16.21
C LYS A 69 23.47 28.06 -16.28
N LEU A 70 23.13 27.35 -17.34
CA LEU A 70 21.78 26.82 -17.54
C LEU A 70 21.62 25.51 -16.77
N PHE A 71 20.62 25.48 -15.88
CA PHE A 71 20.24 24.29 -15.13
C PHE A 71 18.77 23.97 -15.37
N VAL A 72 18.45 22.67 -15.42
CA VAL A 72 17.08 22.17 -15.61
C VAL A 72 16.57 21.62 -14.29
N LYS A 73 15.39 22.09 -13.85
CA LYS A 73 14.67 21.52 -12.71
C LYS A 73 14.09 20.17 -13.11
N ARG A 74 14.54 19.11 -12.46
CA ARG A 74 13.86 17.82 -12.50
C ARG A 74 12.92 17.73 -11.31
N TYR A 75 11.70 17.29 -11.60
CA TYR A 75 10.69 16.94 -10.62
C TYR A 75 10.63 15.41 -10.64
N GLU A 76 10.75 14.77 -9.48
CA GLU A 76 10.35 13.37 -9.37
C GLU A 76 8.83 13.31 -9.50
N GLU A 77 8.35 12.49 -10.43
CA GLU A 77 6.92 12.30 -10.64
C GLU A 77 6.41 11.31 -9.60
N GLU A 78 5.58 11.77 -8.66
CA GLU A 78 4.90 10.90 -7.70
C GLU A 78 3.81 10.08 -8.44
N THR A 79 4.13 8.85 -8.84
CA THR A 79 3.10 7.89 -9.23
C THR A 79 2.38 7.37 -7.99
N ASN A 80 1.19 7.93 -7.71
CA ASN A 80 0.29 7.38 -6.68
C ASN A 80 -0.20 6.00 -7.15
N LEU A 81 0.27 4.92 -6.51
CA LEU A 81 -0.15 3.57 -6.83
C LEU A 81 -1.60 3.36 -6.33
N ARG A 82 -2.40 2.67 -7.16
CA ARG A 82 -3.77 2.26 -6.82
C ARG A 82 -3.85 0.74 -6.87
N ALA A 83 -3.95 0.11 -5.70
CA ALA A 83 -3.92 -1.33 -5.55
C ALA A 83 -5.33 -1.91 -5.34
N HIS A 84 -5.59 -3.05 -5.96
CA HIS A 84 -6.75 -3.90 -5.70
C HIS A 84 -6.25 -5.22 -5.13
N LEU A 85 -6.68 -5.54 -3.91
CA LEU A 85 -6.40 -6.83 -3.29
C LEU A 85 -7.55 -7.77 -3.57
N LEU A 86 -7.29 -8.86 -4.28
CA LEU A 86 -8.27 -9.90 -4.58
C LEU A 86 -8.05 -11.06 -3.61
N LEU A 87 -9.05 -11.34 -2.78
CA LEU A 87 -9.02 -12.40 -1.77
C LEU A 87 -9.98 -13.53 -2.17
N ASP A 88 -9.41 -14.70 -2.43
CA ASP A 88 -10.19 -15.93 -2.67
C ASP A 88 -10.81 -16.39 -1.34
N VAL A 89 -12.13 -16.56 -1.33
CA VAL A 89 -12.93 -17.07 -0.20
C VAL A 89 -13.62 -18.40 -0.53
N SER A 90 -13.19 -19.08 -1.61
CA SER A 90 -13.72 -20.37 -2.04
C SER A 90 -13.48 -21.48 -1.00
N PRO A 91 -14.27 -22.58 -1.05
CA PRO A 91 -14.10 -23.72 -0.15
C PRO A 91 -12.67 -24.29 -0.08
N SER A 92 -11.87 -24.12 -1.13
CA SER A 92 -10.48 -24.58 -1.19
C SER A 92 -9.54 -23.87 -0.20
N MET A 93 -9.92 -22.68 0.25
CA MET A 93 -9.15 -21.82 1.16
C MET A 93 -9.26 -22.25 2.63
N TYR A 94 -10.22 -23.13 2.96
CA TYR A 94 -10.39 -23.68 4.31
C TYR A 94 -9.51 -24.91 4.59
N TYR A 95 -8.70 -25.36 3.62
CA TYR A 95 -7.87 -26.56 3.73
C TYR A 95 -6.38 -26.23 3.89
N PRO A 96 -5.60 -26.91 4.76
CA PRO A 96 -6.00 -27.97 5.71
C PRO A 96 -6.48 -27.45 7.08
N ALA A 97 -7.24 -28.27 7.82
CA ALA A 97 -7.68 -27.97 9.21
C ALA A 97 -6.95 -28.86 10.24
N PRO A 98 -6.68 -28.43 11.50
CA PRO A 98 -6.73 -27.09 12.08
C PRO A 98 -5.33 -26.49 12.34
N GLY A 99 -5.20 -25.16 12.18
CA GLY A 99 -4.00 -24.37 12.51
C GLY A 99 -3.24 -23.75 11.33
N HIS A 100 -3.57 -24.14 10.09
CA HIS A 100 -2.93 -23.66 8.86
C HIS A 100 -3.97 -23.40 7.75
N ASP A 101 -5.11 -22.82 8.08
CA ASP A 101 -6.11 -22.46 7.07
C ASP A 101 -5.58 -21.33 6.18
N LYS A 102 -5.50 -21.61 4.88
CA LYS A 102 -4.99 -20.68 3.85
C LYS A 102 -5.70 -19.34 3.93
N LEU A 103 -7.01 -19.36 4.21
CA LEU A 103 -7.82 -18.16 4.36
C LEU A 103 -7.27 -17.21 5.42
N LYS A 104 -6.93 -17.70 6.63
CA LYS A 104 -6.38 -16.84 7.69
C LYS A 104 -5.03 -16.25 7.30
N PHE A 105 -4.18 -17.05 6.65
CA PHE A 105 -2.91 -16.55 6.16
C PHE A 105 -3.11 -15.47 5.08
N SER A 106 -4.04 -15.68 4.15
CA SER A 106 -4.37 -14.71 3.11
C SER A 106 -4.96 -13.42 3.67
N ILE A 107 -5.83 -13.51 4.68
CA ILE A 107 -6.35 -12.35 5.42
C ILE A 107 -5.21 -11.57 6.08
N LEU A 108 -4.32 -12.26 6.79
CA LEU A 108 -3.17 -11.64 7.44
C LEU A 108 -2.23 -10.97 6.44
N ALA A 109 -1.95 -11.63 5.31
CA ALA A 109 -1.14 -11.08 4.24
C ALA A 109 -1.81 -9.85 3.60
N ALA A 110 -3.12 -9.90 3.34
CA ALA A 110 -3.87 -8.78 2.79
C ALA A 110 -3.91 -7.58 3.76
N ALA A 111 -4.06 -7.83 5.06
CA ALA A 111 -4.00 -6.80 6.10
C ALA A 111 -2.61 -6.16 6.20
N ALA A 112 -1.54 -6.97 6.13
CA ALA A 112 -0.16 -6.49 6.12
C ALA A 112 0.13 -5.63 4.87
N LEU A 113 -0.26 -6.10 3.68
CA LEU A 113 -0.11 -5.35 2.43
C LEU A 113 -0.91 -4.04 2.45
N THR A 114 -2.15 -4.06 2.93
CA THR A 114 -2.98 -2.86 3.10
C THR A 114 -2.28 -1.84 4.00
N THR A 115 -1.71 -2.32 5.12
CA THR A 115 -0.98 -1.47 6.07
C THR A 115 0.29 -0.90 5.46
N LEU A 116 1.05 -1.68 4.69
CA LEU A 116 2.25 -1.25 3.99
C LEU A 116 1.94 -0.17 2.94
N LEU A 117 1.00 -0.45 2.05
CA LEU A 117 0.60 0.46 0.96
C LEU A 117 0.05 1.78 1.50
N GLN A 118 -0.76 1.74 2.55
CA GLN A 118 -1.28 2.98 3.14
C GLN A 118 -0.22 3.78 3.91
N ARG A 119 0.85 3.15 4.43
CA ARG A 119 2.01 3.90 4.95
C ARG A 119 2.73 4.66 3.84
N GLN A 120 2.74 4.11 2.63
CA GLN A 120 3.26 4.76 1.42
C GLN A 120 2.26 5.74 0.79
N ARG A 121 1.09 5.94 1.41
CA ARG A 121 -0.02 6.80 0.95
C ARG A 121 -0.71 6.31 -0.33
N ASP A 122 -0.49 5.05 -0.70
CA ASP A 122 -1.16 4.43 -1.83
C ASP A 122 -2.62 4.12 -1.50
N ALA A 123 -3.45 4.17 -2.54
CA ALA A 123 -4.86 3.86 -2.40
C ALA A 123 -5.08 2.35 -2.57
N VAL A 124 -5.83 1.74 -1.64
CA VAL A 124 -6.08 0.29 -1.63
C VAL A 124 -7.58 0.05 -1.65
N GLY A 125 -8.03 -0.98 -2.36
CA GLY A 125 -9.37 -1.55 -2.25
C GLY A 125 -9.31 -3.07 -2.14
N LEU A 126 -10.35 -3.67 -1.56
CA LEU A 126 -10.50 -5.11 -1.37
C LEU A 126 -11.61 -5.64 -2.27
N VAL A 127 -11.37 -6.81 -2.86
CA VAL A 127 -12.33 -7.61 -3.59
C VAL A 127 -12.29 -9.02 -3.02
N THR A 128 -13.41 -9.53 -2.50
CA THR A 128 -13.52 -10.95 -2.14
C THR A 128 -14.27 -11.71 -3.23
N PHE A 129 -13.82 -12.92 -3.55
CA PHE A 129 -14.42 -13.70 -4.63
C PHE A 129 -14.36 -15.21 -4.36
N ALA A 130 -15.34 -15.92 -4.90
CA ALA A 130 -15.33 -17.37 -5.06
C ALA A 130 -15.75 -17.70 -6.51
N GLU A 131 -16.94 -18.26 -6.72
CA GLU A 131 -17.52 -18.39 -8.07
C GLU A 131 -17.93 -17.04 -8.66
N THR A 132 -18.30 -16.10 -7.80
CA THR A 132 -18.66 -14.72 -8.14
C THR A 132 -17.96 -13.74 -7.20
N VAL A 133 -17.94 -12.47 -7.57
CA VAL A 133 -17.50 -11.39 -6.66
C VAL A 133 -18.53 -11.26 -5.54
N GLU A 134 -18.09 -11.34 -4.30
CA GLU A 134 -18.95 -11.22 -3.11
C GLU A 134 -18.90 -9.81 -2.53
N LEU A 135 -17.71 -9.22 -2.49
CA LEU A 135 -17.49 -7.85 -2.01
C LEU A 135 -16.55 -7.11 -2.95
N GLN A 136 -16.83 -5.84 -3.19
CA GLN A 136 -15.90 -4.91 -3.82
C GLN A 136 -15.97 -3.56 -3.11
N THR A 137 -14.86 -3.13 -2.52
CA THR A 137 -14.76 -1.82 -1.88
C THR A 137 -14.22 -0.77 -2.85
N PRO A 138 -14.47 0.54 -2.60
CA PRO A 138 -13.74 1.58 -3.32
C PRO A 138 -12.24 1.49 -3.03
N VAL A 139 -11.41 2.09 -3.88
CA VAL A 139 -9.96 2.20 -3.69
C VAL A 139 -9.64 3.56 -3.09
N ARG A 140 -9.21 3.60 -1.83
CA ARG A 140 -8.93 4.87 -1.11
C ARG A 140 -7.67 4.75 -0.25
N SER A 141 -6.98 5.87 -0.02
CA SER A 141 -5.80 5.96 0.84
C SER A 141 -6.11 6.48 2.25
N THR A 142 -7.38 6.73 2.58
CA THR A 142 -7.75 7.35 3.86
C THR A 142 -7.60 6.37 5.03
N SER A 143 -7.19 6.87 6.19
CA SER A 143 -7.06 6.08 7.42
C SER A 143 -8.39 5.44 7.84
N ALA A 144 -9.51 6.14 7.66
CA ALA A 144 -10.84 5.57 7.92
C ALA A 144 -11.13 4.36 7.02
N HIS A 145 -10.72 4.44 5.75
CA HIS A 145 -10.89 3.33 4.81
C HIS A 145 -10.04 2.12 5.20
N ARG A 146 -8.82 2.31 5.74
CA ARG A 146 -8.02 1.21 6.33
C ARG A 146 -8.85 0.37 7.29
N HIS A 147 -9.45 1.04 8.26
CA HIS A 147 -10.22 0.36 9.31
C HIS A 147 -11.41 -0.40 8.70
N THR A 148 -12.09 0.21 7.72
CA THR A 148 -13.16 -0.47 6.98
C THR A 148 -12.65 -1.71 6.23
N LEU A 149 -11.47 -1.66 5.61
CA LEU A 149 -10.89 -2.82 4.92
C LEU A 149 -10.53 -3.94 5.91
N LEU A 150 -9.92 -3.60 7.04
CA LEU A 150 -9.54 -4.58 8.06
C LEU A 150 -10.74 -5.26 8.73
N LEU A 151 -11.88 -4.56 8.82
CA LEU A 151 -13.14 -5.14 9.31
C LEU A 151 -13.88 -5.98 8.25
N ALA A 152 -13.59 -5.76 6.97
CA ALA A 152 -14.24 -6.44 5.86
C ALA A 152 -13.51 -7.72 5.40
N MET A 153 -12.30 -7.95 5.90
CA MET A 153 -11.52 -9.18 5.73
C MET A 153 -11.90 -10.21 6.80
#